data_AF-A0A9E2R1Z6-F1
#
_entry.id   AF-A0A9E2R1Z6-F1
#
_cell.length_a   1.000
_cell.length_b   1.000
_cell.length_c   1.000
_cell.angle_alpha   90.00
_cell.angle_beta   90.00
_cell.angle_gamma   90.00
#
_symmetry.space_group_name_H-M   'P 1'
#
loop_
_entity.id
_entity.type
_entity.pdbx_description
1 polymer ?
#
loop_
_entity_poly.entity_id
_entity_poly.type
_entity_poly.pdbx_seq_one_letter_code
_entity_poly.pdbx_strand_id
1 'polypeptide(L)'
;MKTRFNSNPVSGEPRRAHRSGSDPAPFPTLSPQAFTLIELLVVIVILGVLAGLLLPALSRAKAQADNTVCVNNLRQLGTALRLYTDDNHGRLPRAEILPTQPIDPQKPLPRICDVLGTYLGRAAATNPNPATVFKCPRDQVGYFAREGSSYEWNADLNGHAIDETQTRNLFFAYQTPGGQSVSTNLVQSFPPVSTPLLLDYEEFHPRPPKSGKNVVFEDGHVAPLDVTADAAPAPAS
;
A
#
# COMPACT_ATOMS: atom_id res chain seq x y z
N MET A 1 58.72 -8.23 15.30
CA MET A 1 60.11 -7.82 15.05
C MET A 1 60.29 -6.41 15.63
N LYS A 2 60.98 -6.29 16.76
CA LYS A 2 61.27 -5.03 17.46
C LYS A 2 62.55 -4.41 16.88
N THR A 3 62.52 -3.16 16.48
CA THR A 3 63.70 -2.31 16.20
C THR A 3 63.59 -1.09 17.10
N ARG A 4 64.16 -1.15 18.31
CA ARG A 4 65.50 -0.70 18.72
C ARG A 4 65.72 0.82 18.58
N PHE A 5 65.64 1.45 19.76
CA PHE A 5 66.40 2.60 20.25
C PHE A 5 67.63 3.01 19.43
N ASN A 6 67.75 4.31 19.20
CA ASN A 6 69.04 4.98 19.10
C ASN A 6 69.07 6.18 20.06
N SER A 7 70.21 6.33 20.72
CA SER A 7 70.54 7.21 21.84
C SER A 7 71.72 8.09 21.45
N ASN A 8 71.75 9.34 21.94
CA ASN A 8 72.92 10.16 22.35
C ASN A 8 72.79 11.65 21.96
N PRO A 9 73.56 12.58 22.56
CA PRO A 9 73.31 13.10 23.90
C PRO A 9 73.32 14.65 23.90
N VAL A 10 73.05 15.21 25.08
CA VAL A 10 73.04 16.64 25.41
C VAL A 10 74.45 17.26 25.37
N SER A 11 74.57 18.49 24.85
CA SER A 11 75.71 19.38 25.15
C SER A 11 75.33 20.85 25.08
N GLY A 12 75.56 21.58 26.18
CA GLY A 12 76.08 22.96 26.17
C GLY A 12 75.08 24.12 26.13
N GLU A 13 74.94 24.79 27.28
CA GLU A 13 74.39 26.15 27.58
C GLU A 13 75.08 27.30 26.78
N PRO A 14 74.88 28.64 27.01
CA PRO A 14 73.99 29.39 27.92
C PRO A 14 73.25 30.64 27.32
N ARG A 15 72.35 31.21 28.15
CA ARG A 15 71.90 32.63 28.33
C ARG A 15 72.07 33.61 27.12
N ARG A 16 71.06 34.39 26.71
CA ARG A 16 70.51 35.56 27.45
C ARG A 16 69.32 36.17 26.68
N ALA A 17 68.46 36.85 27.44
CA ALA A 17 67.26 37.57 27.05
C ALA A 17 67.41 38.54 25.86
N HIS A 18 66.34 38.76 25.08
CA HIS A 18 65.62 40.06 25.05
C HIS A 18 64.44 40.08 24.04
N ARG A 19 63.41 40.85 24.42
CA ARG A 19 62.31 41.46 23.64
C ARG A 19 61.05 40.59 23.49
N SER A 20 60.00 40.86 24.25
CA SER A 20 59.10 42.03 24.19
C SER A 20 58.11 41.92 23.03
N GLY A 21 56.85 41.66 23.40
CA GLY A 21 55.69 42.36 22.86
C GLY A 21 55.04 41.76 21.62
N SER A 22 54.07 40.88 21.83
CA SER A 22 52.72 41.01 21.25
C SER A 22 51.81 39.91 21.83
N ASP A 23 51.19 40.19 22.98
CA ASP A 23 50.05 39.38 23.41
C ASP A 23 48.91 39.58 22.39
N PRO A 24 48.28 38.51 21.89
CA PRO A 24 47.08 38.65 21.08
C PRO A 24 45.98 39.25 21.94
N ALA A 25 45.33 40.30 21.46
CA ALA A 25 44.19 40.90 22.13
C ALA A 25 43.14 39.81 22.45
N PRO A 26 42.55 39.80 23.66
CA PRO A 26 41.53 38.83 24.00
C PRO A 26 40.33 39.02 23.06
N PHE A 27 39.97 37.95 22.37
CA PHE A 27 38.72 37.93 21.61
C PHE A 27 37.57 38.20 22.59
N PRO A 28 36.65 39.12 22.27
CA PRO A 28 35.50 39.37 23.13
C PRO A 28 34.70 38.06 23.25
N THR A 29 34.73 37.44 24.42
CA THR A 29 33.85 36.33 24.75
C THR A 29 32.44 36.91 24.90
N LEU A 30 31.63 36.77 23.85
CA LEU A 30 30.21 37.09 23.92
C LEU A 30 29.61 36.25 25.05
N SER A 31 29.13 36.91 26.09
CA SER A 31 28.45 36.28 27.22
C SER A 31 27.24 35.49 26.70
N PRO A 32 27.08 34.21 27.07
CA PRO A 32 25.90 33.45 26.66
C PRO A 32 24.65 34.13 27.23
N GLN A 33 23.76 34.58 26.36
CA GLN A 33 22.45 35.08 26.76
C GLN A 33 21.69 33.94 27.42
N ALA A 34 21.30 34.13 28.68
CA ALA A 34 20.47 33.18 29.40
C ALA A 34 19.07 33.18 28.79
N PHE A 35 18.65 32.04 28.25
CA PHE A 35 17.32 31.86 27.66
C PHE A 35 16.24 32.02 28.73
N THR A 36 15.26 32.88 28.47
CA THR A 36 14.16 33.09 29.42
C THR A 36 13.10 32.00 29.26
N LEU A 37 12.43 31.64 30.36
CA LEU A 37 11.27 30.73 30.33
C LEU A 37 10.17 31.23 29.39
N ILE A 38 10.02 32.55 29.25
CA ILE A 38 9.01 33.19 28.40
C ILE A 38 9.34 32.99 26.92
N GLU A 39 10.61 33.15 26.51
CA GLU A 39 11.04 32.89 25.13
C GLU A 39 10.76 31.45 24.72
N LEU A 40 11.07 30.48 25.59
CA LEU A 40 10.77 29.07 25.32
C LEU A 40 9.26 28.82 25.24
N LEU A 41 8.48 29.43 26.14
CA LEU A 41 7.03 29.27 26.20
C LEU A 41 6.33 29.82 24.95
N VAL A 42 6.74 30.99 24.45
CA VAL A 42 6.17 31.55 23.21
C VAL A 42 6.48 30.67 22.00
N VAL A 43 7.68 30.09 21.92
CA VAL A 43 8.08 29.22 20.80
C VAL A 43 7.23 27.95 20.75
N ILE A 44 7.03 27.28 21.88
CA ILE A 44 6.19 26.06 21.91
C ILE A 44 4.72 26.38 21.60
N VAL A 45 4.22 27.57 21.99
CA VAL A 45 2.87 28.03 21.66
C VAL A 45 2.72 28.21 20.15
N ILE A 46 3.67 28.89 19.50
CA ILE A 46 3.65 29.09 18.05
C ILE A 46 3.77 27.75 17.30
N LEU A 47 4.69 26.87 17.71
CA LEU A 47 4.81 25.53 17.13
C LEU A 47 3.53 24.71 17.30
N GLY A 48 2.85 24.83 18.43
CA GLY A 48 1.57 24.17 18.69
C GLY A 48 0.46 24.62 17.75
N VAL A 49 0.32 25.94 17.52
CA VAL A 49 -0.68 26.49 16.58
C VAL A 49 -0.38 26.04 15.15
N LEU A 50 0.89 26.13 14.71
CA LEU A 50 1.30 25.71 13.37
C LEU A 50 1.06 24.21 13.17
N ALA A 51 1.45 23.37 14.15
CA ALA A 51 1.21 21.94 14.10
C ALA A 51 -0.29 21.60 14.04
N GLY A 52 -1.12 22.30 14.82
CA GLY A 52 -2.58 22.13 14.82
C GLY A 52 -3.23 22.37 13.45
N LEU A 53 -2.69 23.30 12.66
CA LEU A 53 -3.16 23.55 11.29
C LEU A 53 -2.60 22.55 10.25
N LEU A 54 -1.40 22.02 10.49
CA LEU A 54 -0.72 21.10 9.57
C LEU A 54 -1.24 19.66 9.65
N LEU A 55 -1.60 19.17 10.86
CA LEU A 55 -2.07 17.80 11.07
C LEU A 55 -3.26 17.38 10.17
N PRO A 56 -4.36 18.15 10.06
CA PRO A 56 -5.49 17.77 9.20
C PRO A 56 -5.11 17.76 7.71
N ALA A 57 -4.27 18.69 7.26
CA ALA A 57 -3.80 18.74 5.88
C ALA A 57 -2.89 17.54 5.56
N LEU A 58 -1.96 17.21 6.45
CA LEU A 58 -1.05 16.08 6.31
C LEU A 58 -1.80 14.74 6.32
N SER A 59 -2.81 14.60 7.18
CA SER A 59 -3.65 13.40 7.22
C SER A 59 -4.36 13.14 5.89
N ARG A 60 -4.94 14.19 5.28
CA ARG A 60 -5.57 14.11 3.95
C ARG A 60 -4.56 13.79 2.86
N ALA A 61 -3.40 14.46 2.86
CA ALA A 61 -2.33 14.21 1.91
C ALA A 61 -1.82 12.76 1.97
N LYS A 62 -1.64 12.23 3.19
CA LYS A 62 -1.26 10.83 3.40
C LYS A 62 -2.34 9.87 2.88
N ALA A 63 -3.61 10.11 3.17
CA ALA A 63 -4.69 9.25 2.68
C ALA A 63 -4.75 9.21 1.15
N GLN A 64 -4.52 10.34 0.49
CA GLN A 64 -4.45 10.42 -0.97
C GLN A 64 -3.22 9.70 -1.54
N ALA A 65 -2.06 9.82 -0.88
CA ALA A 65 -0.85 9.09 -1.26
C ALA A 65 -1.03 7.57 -1.11
N ASP A 66 -1.60 7.12 0.01
CA ASP A 66 -1.92 5.70 0.26
C ASP A 66 -2.87 5.17 -0.84
N ASN A 67 -3.90 5.93 -1.22
CA ASN A 67 -4.82 5.58 -2.32
C ASN A 67 -4.11 5.52 -3.69
N THR A 68 -3.22 6.47 -3.97
CA THR A 68 -2.47 6.50 -5.24
C THR A 68 -1.61 5.24 -5.40
N VAL A 69 -0.97 4.81 -4.31
CA VAL A 69 -0.21 3.54 -4.29
C VAL A 69 -1.14 2.35 -4.48
N CYS A 70 -2.30 2.33 -3.82
CA CYS A 70 -3.29 1.26 -3.98
C CYS A 70 -3.75 1.11 -5.44
N VAL A 71 -4.10 2.23 -6.08
CA VAL A 71 -4.49 2.27 -7.51
C VAL A 71 -3.36 1.78 -8.41
N ASN A 72 -2.12 2.18 -8.13
CA ASN A 72 -0.97 1.73 -8.91
C ASN A 72 -0.67 0.22 -8.73
N ASN A 73 -0.89 -0.31 -7.53
CA ASN A 73 -0.79 -1.75 -7.27
C ASN A 73 -1.85 -2.51 -8.07
N LEU A 74 -3.11 -2.07 -8.03
CA LEU A 74 -4.20 -2.67 -8.81
C LEU A 74 -3.92 -2.70 -10.31
N ARG A 75 -3.35 -1.63 -10.89
CA ARG A 75 -2.93 -1.63 -12.30
C ARG A 75 -1.84 -2.67 -12.59
N GLN A 76 -0.84 -2.79 -11.71
CA GLN A 76 0.21 -3.80 -11.86
C GLN A 76 -0.36 -5.22 -11.75
N LEU A 77 -1.30 -5.45 -10.83
CA LEU A 77 -2.00 -6.73 -10.71
C LEU A 77 -2.84 -7.05 -11.96
N GLY A 78 -3.56 -6.07 -12.52
CA GLY A 78 -4.29 -6.23 -13.79
C GLY A 78 -3.36 -6.57 -14.95
N THR A 79 -2.18 -5.94 -14.99
CA THR A 79 -1.15 -6.27 -15.99
C THR A 79 -0.65 -7.71 -15.81
N ALA A 80 -0.33 -8.12 -14.58
CA ALA A 80 0.11 -9.48 -14.28
C ALA A 80 -0.96 -10.53 -14.61
N LEU A 81 -2.23 -10.20 -14.37
CA LEU A 81 -3.36 -11.04 -14.74
C LEU A 81 -3.48 -11.22 -16.25
N ARG A 82 -3.22 -10.16 -17.03
CA ARG A 82 -3.20 -10.26 -18.50
C ARG A 82 -2.05 -11.12 -19.01
N LEU A 83 -0.86 -11.00 -18.42
CA LEU A 83 0.25 -11.90 -18.72
C LEU A 83 -0.10 -13.35 -18.38
N TYR A 84 -0.77 -13.58 -17.25
CA TYR A 84 -1.27 -14.91 -16.91
C TYR A 84 -2.25 -15.43 -17.97
N THR A 85 -3.22 -14.62 -18.40
CA THR A 85 -4.20 -15.08 -19.40
C THR A 85 -3.55 -15.40 -20.73
N ASP A 86 -2.56 -14.62 -21.16
CA ASP A 86 -1.82 -14.87 -22.40
C ASP A 86 -1.10 -16.23 -22.36
N ASP A 87 -0.49 -16.57 -21.21
CA ASP A 87 0.19 -17.85 -21.00
C ASP A 87 -0.77 -19.04 -20.77
N ASN A 88 -2.04 -18.77 -20.42
CA ASN A 88 -3.03 -19.79 -20.05
C ASN A 88 -4.20 -19.87 -21.04
N HIS A 89 -3.92 -19.70 -22.34
CA HIS A 89 -4.90 -19.83 -23.43
C HIS A 89 -6.12 -18.90 -23.29
N GLY A 90 -5.90 -17.67 -22.85
CA GLY A 90 -6.96 -16.67 -22.66
C GLY A 90 -7.88 -16.95 -21.47
N ARG A 91 -7.50 -17.86 -20.55
CA ARG A 91 -8.33 -18.18 -19.38
C ARG A 91 -7.89 -17.43 -18.14
N LEU A 92 -8.87 -16.98 -17.37
CA LEU A 92 -8.67 -16.36 -16.06
C LEU A 92 -8.27 -17.40 -15.01
N PRO A 93 -7.51 -16.99 -13.98
CA PRO A 93 -7.02 -17.88 -12.95
C PRO A 93 -8.18 -18.49 -12.16
N ARG A 94 -7.92 -19.65 -11.56
CA ARG A 94 -8.79 -20.24 -10.53
C ARG A 94 -8.13 -20.02 -9.17
N ALA A 95 -8.69 -19.12 -8.39
CA ALA A 95 -8.18 -18.79 -7.07
C ALA A 95 -9.29 -18.76 -6.01
N GLU A 96 -8.91 -18.94 -4.75
CA GLU A 96 -9.85 -18.85 -3.61
C GLU A 96 -10.49 -17.47 -3.50
N ILE A 97 -11.73 -17.45 -2.99
CA ILE A 97 -12.36 -16.23 -2.50
C ILE A 97 -11.60 -15.78 -1.25
N LEU A 98 -11.26 -14.49 -1.18
CA LEU A 98 -10.65 -13.88 -0.01
C LEU A 98 -11.69 -13.08 0.79
N PRO A 99 -11.62 -13.04 2.14
CA PRO A 99 -10.72 -13.84 3.00
C PRO A 99 -10.98 -15.35 2.83
N THR A 100 -9.90 -16.16 2.89
CA THR A 100 -9.94 -17.56 2.46
C THR A 100 -11.03 -18.35 3.20
N GLN A 101 -12.09 -18.72 2.48
CA GLN A 101 -13.12 -19.67 2.90
C GLN A 101 -13.20 -20.78 1.85
N PRO A 102 -12.39 -21.84 1.97
CA PRO A 102 -12.27 -22.83 0.92
C PRO A 102 -13.62 -23.47 0.59
N ILE A 103 -13.99 -23.44 -0.70
CA ILE A 103 -15.23 -24.08 -1.17
C ILE A 103 -15.15 -25.60 -0.92
N ASP A 104 -13.98 -26.19 -1.15
CA ASP A 104 -13.65 -27.57 -0.78
C ASP A 104 -12.44 -27.60 0.18
N PRO A 105 -12.65 -27.81 1.49
CA PRO A 105 -11.57 -27.88 2.47
C PRO A 105 -10.54 -28.98 2.20
N GLN A 106 -10.88 -30.02 1.44
CA GLN A 106 -9.96 -31.11 1.09
C GLN A 106 -9.11 -30.79 -0.14
N LYS A 107 -9.55 -29.83 -0.97
CA LYS A 107 -8.86 -29.43 -2.19
C LYS A 107 -8.98 -27.92 -2.42
N PRO A 108 -8.30 -27.10 -1.60
CA PRO A 108 -8.34 -25.66 -1.76
C PRO A 108 -7.70 -25.26 -3.10
N LEU A 109 -8.28 -24.25 -3.73
CA LEU A 109 -7.66 -23.52 -4.83
C LEU A 109 -6.44 -22.73 -4.30
N PRO A 110 -5.48 -22.37 -5.17
CA PRO A 110 -4.41 -21.46 -4.78
C PRO A 110 -4.96 -20.07 -4.46
N ARG A 111 -4.20 -19.27 -3.71
CA ARG A 111 -4.54 -17.85 -3.52
C ARG A 111 -4.16 -17.07 -4.77
N ILE A 112 -4.81 -15.95 -5.00
CA ILE A 112 -4.51 -15.13 -6.18
C ILE A 112 -3.05 -14.63 -6.19
N CYS A 113 -2.47 -14.37 -5.02
CA CYS A 113 -1.07 -13.98 -4.89
C CYS A 113 -0.08 -15.10 -5.24
N ASP A 114 -0.45 -16.36 -5.00
CA ASP A 114 0.37 -17.52 -5.39
C ASP A 114 0.38 -17.70 -6.91
N VAL A 115 -0.77 -17.45 -7.56
CA VAL A 115 -0.92 -17.58 -9.02
C VAL A 115 -0.20 -16.44 -9.75
N LEU A 116 -0.54 -15.19 -9.42
CA LEU A 116 -0.04 -14.02 -10.12
C LEU A 116 1.37 -13.60 -9.68
N GLY A 117 1.86 -14.10 -8.53
CA GLY A 117 3.18 -13.76 -8.02
C GLY A 117 4.33 -14.11 -8.97
N THR A 118 4.16 -15.09 -9.84
CA THR A 118 5.16 -15.45 -10.86
C THR A 118 5.31 -14.39 -11.96
N TYR A 119 4.25 -13.65 -12.27
CA TYR A 119 4.21 -12.62 -13.30
C TYR A 119 4.62 -11.23 -12.79
N LEU A 120 4.69 -11.05 -11.48
CA LEU A 120 5.06 -9.78 -10.82
C LEU A 120 6.57 -9.68 -10.53
N GLY A 121 7.40 -10.41 -11.28
CA GLY A 121 8.86 -10.34 -11.16
C GLY A 121 9.40 -11.01 -9.89
N ARG A 122 8.82 -12.14 -9.47
CA ARG A 122 9.36 -12.99 -8.41
C ARG A 122 10.77 -13.46 -8.81
N ALA A 123 11.78 -12.81 -8.27
CA ALA A 123 13.11 -13.40 -8.18
C ALA A 123 12.98 -14.76 -7.47
N ALA A 124 13.45 -15.79 -8.16
CA ALA A 124 13.46 -17.18 -7.72
C ALA A 124 13.82 -17.33 -6.23
N ALA A 125 13.00 -18.09 -5.49
CA ALA A 125 13.28 -18.83 -4.26
C ALA A 125 14.00 -18.16 -3.05
N THR A 126 14.52 -16.92 -3.13
CA THR A 126 15.32 -16.31 -2.05
C THR A 126 14.77 -14.99 -1.53
N ASN A 127 13.63 -14.54 -2.04
CA ASN A 127 12.91 -13.39 -1.51
C ASN A 127 11.61 -13.88 -0.86
N PRO A 128 11.44 -13.83 0.47
CA PRO A 128 10.16 -14.14 1.10
C PRO A 128 9.06 -13.12 0.76
N ASN A 129 9.41 -11.99 0.13
CA ASN A 129 8.49 -10.92 -0.27
C ASN A 129 8.53 -10.61 -1.78
N PRO A 130 7.98 -11.48 -2.64
CA PRO A 130 7.52 -11.08 -3.99
C PRO A 130 6.21 -10.25 -3.92
N ALA A 131 5.85 -9.72 -2.76
CA ALA A 131 4.47 -9.57 -2.30
C ALA A 131 4.04 -8.12 -1.99
N THR A 132 4.89 -7.10 -2.16
CA THR A 132 4.49 -5.72 -1.81
C THR A 132 3.39 -5.15 -2.71
N VAL A 133 3.31 -5.58 -3.97
CA VAL A 133 2.24 -5.16 -4.90
C VAL A 133 0.87 -5.68 -4.43
N PHE A 134 0.83 -6.83 -3.76
CA PHE A 134 -0.39 -7.35 -3.14
C PHE A 134 -0.77 -6.65 -1.83
N LYS A 135 0.07 -5.74 -1.32
CA LYS A 135 -0.19 -5.02 -0.08
C LYS A 135 -0.74 -3.63 -0.34
N CYS A 136 -1.94 -3.34 0.17
CA CYS A 136 -2.42 -1.98 0.26
C CYS A 136 -1.75 -1.26 1.46
N PRO A 137 -1.24 -0.03 1.32
CA PRO A 137 -0.67 0.72 2.45
C PRO A 137 -1.66 0.99 3.58
N ARG A 138 -2.96 0.95 3.28
CA ARG A 138 -4.03 1.14 4.26
C ARG A 138 -4.51 -0.14 4.93
N ASP A 139 -3.93 -1.28 4.60
CA ASP A 139 -4.27 -2.55 5.25
C ASP A 139 -3.78 -2.56 6.70
N GLN A 140 -4.64 -2.04 7.59
CA GLN A 140 -4.43 -2.01 9.04
C GLN A 140 -5.05 -3.24 9.72
N VAL A 141 -6.00 -3.90 9.05
CA VAL A 141 -6.67 -5.10 9.56
C VAL A 141 -5.73 -6.32 9.45
N GLY A 142 -4.74 -6.28 8.56
CA GLY A 142 -3.73 -7.33 8.38
C GLY A 142 -4.17 -8.41 7.40
N TYR A 143 -5.00 -8.08 6.40
CA TYR A 143 -5.40 -9.03 5.36
C TYR A 143 -4.20 -9.59 4.61
N PHE A 144 -3.26 -8.73 4.22
CA PHE A 144 -2.03 -9.14 3.57
C PHE A 144 -1.21 -10.13 4.41
N ALA A 145 -1.14 -9.92 5.72
CA ALA A 145 -0.38 -10.81 6.60
C ALA A 145 -1.03 -12.20 6.74
N ARG A 146 -2.37 -12.27 6.72
CA ARG A 146 -3.12 -13.54 6.81
C ARG A 146 -3.24 -14.25 5.47
N GLU A 147 -3.65 -13.51 4.46
CA GLU A 147 -4.06 -14.02 3.15
C GLU A 147 -2.94 -13.95 2.11
N GLY A 148 -1.91 -13.11 2.32
CA GLY A 148 -0.91 -12.80 1.30
C GLY A 148 -1.36 -11.75 0.28
N SER A 149 -2.59 -11.22 0.43
CA SER A 149 -3.15 -10.16 -0.40
C SER A 149 -4.07 -9.24 0.41
N SER A 150 -3.95 -7.93 0.18
CA SER A 150 -4.91 -6.91 0.59
C SER A 150 -6.01 -6.70 -0.46
N TYR A 151 -5.96 -7.45 -1.57
CA TYR A 151 -6.88 -7.34 -2.70
C TYR A 151 -7.67 -8.63 -2.89
N GLU A 152 -8.96 -8.48 -3.12
CA GLU A 152 -9.92 -9.54 -3.42
C GLU A 152 -9.91 -9.84 -4.93
N TRP A 153 -9.86 -11.12 -5.26
CA TRP A 153 -10.07 -11.62 -6.62
C TRP A 153 -11.56 -11.88 -6.85
N ASN A 154 -12.07 -11.52 -8.03
CA ASN A 154 -13.42 -11.87 -8.43
C ASN A 154 -13.52 -13.36 -8.81
N ALA A 155 -13.79 -14.20 -7.82
CA ALA A 155 -13.84 -15.66 -8.00
C ALA A 155 -15.00 -16.14 -8.89
N ASP A 156 -16.01 -15.31 -9.16
CA ASP A 156 -17.09 -15.64 -10.11
C ASP A 156 -16.55 -15.82 -11.54
N LEU A 157 -15.34 -15.31 -11.81
CA LEU A 157 -14.65 -15.43 -13.09
C LEU A 157 -13.70 -16.63 -13.13
N ASN A 158 -13.67 -17.47 -12.10
CA ASN A 158 -12.70 -18.56 -11.96
C ASN A 158 -12.70 -19.51 -13.17
N GLY A 159 -11.62 -19.45 -13.95
CA GLY A 159 -11.44 -20.27 -15.13
C GLY A 159 -12.32 -19.89 -16.32
N HIS A 160 -13.05 -18.78 -16.30
CA HIS A 160 -13.72 -18.24 -17.49
C HIS A 160 -12.69 -17.78 -18.53
N ALA A 161 -13.07 -17.74 -19.81
CA ALA A 161 -12.25 -17.07 -20.81
C ALA A 161 -12.33 -15.55 -20.60
N ILE A 162 -11.25 -14.82 -20.86
CA ILE A 162 -11.17 -13.36 -20.63
C ILE A 162 -12.14 -12.57 -21.53
N ASP A 163 -12.51 -13.12 -22.68
CA ASP A 163 -13.54 -12.62 -23.59
C ASP A 163 -14.97 -13.06 -23.19
N GLU A 164 -15.08 -14.09 -22.35
CA GLU A 164 -16.33 -14.62 -21.79
C GLU A 164 -16.42 -14.31 -20.28
N THR A 165 -16.13 -13.07 -19.89
CA THR A 165 -16.25 -12.57 -18.51
C THR A 165 -17.71 -12.40 -18.06
N GLN A 166 -18.50 -13.44 -18.23
CA GLN A 166 -19.84 -13.56 -17.66
C GLN A 166 -19.70 -14.08 -16.23
N THR A 167 -20.13 -13.32 -15.22
CA THR A 167 -20.22 -13.87 -13.87
C THR A 167 -21.42 -14.81 -13.82
N ARG A 168 -21.15 -16.10 -13.58
CA ARG A 168 -22.20 -17.12 -13.45
C ARG A 168 -22.54 -17.32 -11.97
N ASN A 169 -23.78 -16.95 -11.63
CA ASN A 169 -24.50 -17.27 -10.40
C ASN A 169 -24.16 -16.42 -9.17
N LEU A 170 -24.77 -15.23 -9.08
CA LEU A 170 -25.08 -14.66 -7.77
C LEU A 170 -26.15 -15.54 -7.11
N PHE A 171 -25.73 -16.44 -6.23
CA PHE A 171 -26.62 -17.25 -5.41
C PHE A 171 -27.24 -16.38 -4.31
N PHE A 172 -28.36 -15.74 -4.60
CA PHE A 172 -29.19 -15.13 -3.55
C PHE A 172 -30.12 -16.20 -2.98
N ALA A 173 -29.78 -16.70 -1.79
CA ALA A 173 -30.72 -17.44 -0.96
C ALA A 173 -31.31 -16.47 0.06
N TYR A 174 -32.56 -16.06 -0.13
CA TYR A 174 -33.30 -15.36 0.92
C TYR A 174 -34.46 -16.24 1.39
N GLN A 175 -34.67 -16.25 2.70
CA GLN A 175 -35.81 -16.93 3.31
C GLN A 175 -37.03 -16.03 3.18
N THR A 176 -38.08 -16.55 2.57
CA THR A 176 -39.39 -15.92 2.63
C THR A 176 -39.94 -16.01 4.06
N PRO A 177 -40.86 -15.13 4.48
CA PRO A 177 -41.52 -15.21 5.78
C PRO A 177 -42.25 -16.54 6.05
N GLY A 178 -42.44 -17.39 5.03
CA GLY A 178 -42.98 -18.75 5.12
C GLY A 178 -41.93 -19.86 5.23
N GLY A 179 -40.64 -19.53 5.41
CA GLY A 179 -39.56 -20.51 5.56
C GLY A 179 -39.09 -21.18 4.27
N GLN A 180 -39.64 -20.82 3.11
CA GLN A 180 -39.16 -21.30 1.83
C GLN A 180 -37.93 -20.51 1.40
N SER A 181 -36.83 -21.22 1.13
CA SER A 181 -35.62 -20.64 0.54
C SER A 181 -35.82 -20.52 -0.96
N VAL A 182 -35.92 -19.29 -1.46
CA VAL A 182 -35.97 -19.02 -2.90
C VAL A 182 -34.53 -18.78 -3.35
N SER A 183 -34.08 -19.57 -4.33
CA SER A 183 -32.81 -19.35 -5.02
C SER A 183 -33.14 -18.77 -6.40
N THR A 184 -32.56 -17.61 -6.71
CA THR A 184 -32.61 -17.05 -8.06
C THR A 184 -31.21 -17.06 -8.64
N ASN A 185 -31.08 -17.56 -9.87
CA ASN A 185 -29.84 -17.48 -10.62
C ASN A 185 -29.84 -16.15 -11.38
N LEU A 186 -29.19 -15.12 -10.83
CA LEU A 186 -28.91 -13.90 -11.58
C LEU A 186 -27.59 -14.12 -12.34
N VAL A 187 -27.67 -14.09 -13.67
CA VAL A 187 -26.49 -14.01 -14.55
C VAL A 187 -26.32 -12.55 -14.93
N GLN A 188 -25.27 -11.91 -14.42
CA GLN A 188 -24.93 -10.55 -14.83
C GLN A 188 -23.80 -10.63 -15.85
N SER A 189 -24.10 -10.32 -17.10
CA SER A 189 -23.08 -10.22 -18.14
C SER A 189 -22.50 -8.81 -18.09
N PHE A 190 -21.26 -8.68 -17.64
CA PHE A 190 -20.51 -7.44 -17.77
C PHE A 190 -19.80 -7.42 -19.12
N PRO A 191 -19.97 -6.39 -19.97
CA PRO A 191 -19.06 -6.21 -21.10
C PRO A 191 -17.61 -6.09 -20.58
N PRO A 192 -16.60 -6.55 -21.32
CA PRO A 192 -15.23 -6.72 -20.82
C PRO A 192 -14.68 -5.49 -20.08
N VAL A 193 -14.81 -4.30 -20.65
CA VAL A 193 -14.40 -3.00 -20.05
C VAL A 193 -14.98 -2.75 -18.65
N SER A 194 -16.17 -3.27 -18.35
CA SER A 194 -16.85 -3.08 -17.07
C SER A 194 -16.71 -4.25 -16.11
N THR A 195 -16.01 -5.32 -16.51
CA THR A 195 -15.81 -6.51 -15.68
C THR A 195 -14.80 -6.22 -14.57
N PRO A 196 -15.20 -6.26 -13.29
CA PRO A 196 -14.29 -6.08 -12.17
C PRO A 196 -13.44 -7.35 -11.97
N LEU A 197 -12.12 -7.20 -11.97
CA LEU A 197 -11.18 -8.33 -11.84
C LEU A 197 -10.62 -8.45 -10.41
N LEU A 198 -10.01 -7.38 -9.91
CA LEU A 198 -9.49 -7.31 -8.54
C LEU A 198 -9.97 -6.03 -7.86
N LEU A 199 -10.26 -6.13 -6.57
CA LEU A 199 -10.79 -5.02 -5.78
C LEU A 199 -10.04 -4.92 -4.45
N ASP A 200 -9.96 -3.73 -3.86
CA ASP A 200 -9.56 -3.59 -2.46
C ASP A 200 -10.78 -3.67 -1.52
N TYR A 201 -10.53 -3.50 -0.21
CA TYR A 201 -11.57 -3.50 0.81
C TYR A 201 -12.16 -2.09 1.02
N GLU A 202 -13.48 -2.04 1.24
CA GLU A 202 -14.27 -0.81 1.42
C GLU A 202 -13.66 0.14 2.46
N GLU A 203 -13.13 -0.42 3.55
CA GLU A 203 -12.60 0.31 4.69
C GLU A 203 -11.25 1.01 4.40
N PHE A 204 -10.54 0.63 3.34
CA PHE A 204 -9.20 1.15 3.06
C PHE A 204 -9.23 2.59 2.56
N HIS A 205 -10.21 2.93 1.71
CA HIS A 205 -10.29 4.24 1.08
C HIS A 205 -11.71 4.82 1.15
N PRO A 206 -12.23 5.17 2.33
CA PRO A 206 -13.62 5.60 2.50
C PRO A 206 -13.95 6.83 1.64
N ARG A 207 -15.04 6.76 0.87
CA ARG A 207 -15.50 7.81 -0.07
C ARG A 207 -17.01 8.10 -0.01
N PRO A 208 -17.60 8.41 1.17
CA PRO A 208 -19.05 8.65 1.27
C PRO A 208 -19.51 9.78 0.30
N PRO A 209 -20.63 9.62 -0.43
CA PRO A 209 -21.60 8.52 -0.38
C PRO A 209 -21.27 7.31 -1.28
N LYS A 210 -20.16 7.36 -2.03
CA LYS A 210 -19.72 6.29 -2.93
C LYS A 210 -18.96 5.19 -2.18
N SER A 211 -18.80 4.03 -2.82
CA SER A 211 -17.95 2.97 -2.28
C SER A 211 -16.50 3.43 -2.19
N GLY A 212 -15.86 3.04 -1.09
CA GLY A 212 -14.43 3.17 -0.89
C GLY A 212 -13.59 2.19 -1.72
N LYS A 213 -14.21 1.19 -2.37
CA LYS A 213 -13.47 0.18 -3.13
C LYS A 213 -12.85 0.72 -4.41
N ASN A 214 -11.55 0.54 -4.59
CA ASN A 214 -10.89 0.65 -5.88
C ASN A 214 -10.87 -0.69 -6.58
N VAL A 215 -11.08 -0.66 -7.90
CA VAL A 215 -11.27 -1.85 -8.72
C VAL A 215 -10.44 -1.72 -9.99
N VAL A 216 -9.71 -2.77 -10.36
CA VAL A 216 -9.15 -2.91 -11.70
C VAL A 216 -10.11 -3.70 -12.58
N PHE A 217 -10.38 -3.18 -13.78
CA PHE A 217 -11.24 -3.78 -14.78
C PHE A 217 -10.43 -4.51 -15.85
N GLU A 218 -11.09 -5.26 -16.72
CA GLU A 218 -10.42 -6.10 -17.74
C GLU A 218 -9.64 -5.32 -18.81
N ASP A 219 -10.06 -4.11 -19.13
CA ASP A 219 -9.29 -3.19 -19.98
C ASP A 219 -8.06 -2.58 -19.26
N GLY A 220 -7.87 -2.88 -17.97
CA GLY A 220 -6.75 -2.45 -17.14
C GLY A 220 -6.93 -1.08 -16.48
N HIS A 221 -8.06 -0.38 -16.70
CA HIS A 221 -8.32 0.86 -15.96
C HIS A 221 -8.65 0.56 -14.49
N VAL A 222 -8.37 1.53 -13.62
CA VAL A 222 -8.70 1.43 -12.19
C VAL A 222 -9.63 2.57 -11.82
N ALA A 223 -10.79 2.24 -11.27
CA ALA A 223 -11.80 3.20 -10.85
C ALA A 223 -12.45 2.81 -9.52
N PRO A 224 -13.11 3.76 -8.83
CA PRO A 224 -14.02 3.43 -7.73
C PRO A 224 -15.12 2.48 -8.20
N LEU A 225 -15.56 1.56 -7.34
CA LEU A 225 -16.75 0.76 -7.60
C LEU A 225 -18.00 1.64 -7.48
N ASP A 226 -18.59 2.06 -8.61
CA ASP A 226 -19.83 2.82 -8.60
C ASP A 226 -21.05 1.88 -8.50
N VAL A 227 -21.51 1.63 -7.26
CA VAL A 227 -22.70 0.80 -6.97
C VAL A 227 -24.02 1.45 -7.47
N THR A 228 -23.97 2.71 -7.92
CA THR A 228 -25.14 3.50 -8.35
C THR A 228 -25.41 3.46 -9.85
N ALA A 229 -24.58 2.81 -10.67
CA ALA A 229 -24.76 2.79 -12.12
C ALA A 229 -25.93 1.89 -12.60
N ASP A 230 -26.46 1.02 -11.75
CA ASP A 230 -27.57 0.11 -12.06
C ASP A 230 -28.96 0.59 -11.58
N ALA A 231 -29.10 1.87 -11.19
CA ALA A 231 -30.43 2.47 -11.11
C ALA A 231 -30.95 2.68 -12.53
N ALA A 232 -31.64 1.66 -13.07
CA ALA A 232 -32.36 1.73 -14.33
C ALA A 232 -33.11 3.08 -14.45
N PRO A 233 -33.12 3.72 -15.64
CA PRO A 233 -33.92 4.92 -15.83
C PRO A 233 -35.37 4.59 -15.47
N ALA A 234 -35.93 5.34 -14.52
CA ALA A 234 -37.35 5.23 -14.16
C ALA A 234 -38.18 5.28 -15.46
N PRO A 235 -39.20 4.42 -15.62
CA PRO A 235 -40.03 4.47 -16.81
C PRO A 235 -40.65 5.86 -16.91
N ALA A 236 -40.35 6.55 -18.01
CA ALA A 236 -40.97 7.83 -18.32
C ALA A 236 -42.50 7.63 -18.32
N SER A 237 -43.18 8.47 -17.54
CA SER A 237 -44.64 8.53 -17.41
C SER A 237 -45.28 9.09 -18.67
#